data_AF-A0A5E8GT17-F1
#
_entry.id   AF-A0A5E8GT17-F1
#
_cell.length_a   1.000
_cell.length_b   1.000
_cell.length_c   1.000
_cell.angle_alpha   90.00
_cell.angle_beta   90.00
_cell.angle_gamma   90.00
#
_symmetry.space_group_name_H-M   'P 1'
#
loop_
_entity.id
_entity.type
_entity.pdbx_description
1 polymer ?
#
loop_
_entity_poly.entity_id
_entity_poly.type
_entity_poly.pdbx_seq_one_letter_code
_entity_poly.pdbx_strand_id
1 'polypeptide(L)'
;MTLTPDMYNCWPGGQEPTAEEIQSCDALEIHPLLNASETDDETWYEPCDRDDAEIWGVYLHLKEGGIESLTDCQTEADALLIGNALAGIWDLDLHCFY
;
A
#
# COMPACT_ATOMS: atom_id res chain seq x y z
N MET A 1 18.94 1.53 7.83
CA MET A 1 17.53 1.91 7.87
C MET A 1 16.82 0.76 8.55
N THR A 2 16.26 0.98 9.74
CA THR A 2 15.61 -0.09 10.51
C THR A 2 14.17 -0.17 10.04
N LEU A 3 13.78 -1.27 9.40
CA LEU A 3 12.42 -1.50 8.91
C LEU A 3 11.47 -1.50 10.12
N THR A 4 10.44 -0.67 10.10
CA THR A 4 9.42 -0.60 11.16
C THR A 4 8.42 -1.76 10.99
N PRO A 5 7.90 -2.33 12.09
CA PRO A 5 7.05 -3.52 12.05
C PRO A 5 5.74 -3.39 11.27
N ASP A 6 5.32 -2.18 10.88
CA ASP A 6 4.04 -1.95 10.22
C ASP A 6 4.11 -1.90 8.68
N MET A 7 5.29 -2.04 8.06
CA MET A 7 5.47 -1.88 6.60
C MET A 7 4.71 -2.91 5.74
N TYR A 8 4.27 -4.02 6.34
CA TYR A 8 3.62 -5.13 5.65
C TYR A 8 2.34 -5.58 6.38
N ASN A 9 1.67 -4.67 7.11
CA ASN A 9 0.54 -5.01 7.98
C ASN A 9 -0.67 -5.61 7.23
N CYS A 10 -0.77 -5.42 5.91
CA CYS A 10 -1.78 -6.02 5.05
C CYS A 10 -1.28 -7.25 4.30
N TRP A 11 0.03 -7.48 4.22
CA TRP A 11 0.61 -8.63 3.54
C TRP A 11 0.39 -9.92 4.35
N PRO A 12 0.21 -11.10 3.71
CA PRO A 12 0.03 -12.36 4.41
C PRO A 12 1.07 -12.61 5.52
N GLY A 13 0.56 -12.71 6.76
CA GLY A 13 1.38 -12.97 7.94
C GLY A 13 2.19 -11.79 8.46
N GLY A 14 2.00 -10.57 7.92
CA GLY A 14 2.76 -9.39 8.33
C GLY A 14 4.23 -9.46 7.93
N GLN A 15 4.55 -10.21 6.88
CA GLN A 15 5.92 -10.50 6.45
C GLN A 15 6.28 -9.73 5.19
N GLU A 16 7.58 -9.54 4.97
CA GLU A 16 8.07 -9.01 3.70
C GLU A 16 7.72 -9.98 2.55
N PRO A 17 7.23 -9.47 1.41
CA PRO A 17 7.06 -10.26 0.20
C PRO A 17 8.37 -10.95 -0.22
N THR A 18 8.27 -12.16 -0.74
CA THR A 18 9.41 -12.87 -1.31
C THR A 18 9.90 -12.20 -2.59
N ALA A 19 11.15 -12.47 -2.96
CA ALA A 19 11.70 -11.98 -4.22
C ALA A 19 10.91 -12.43 -5.46
N GLU A 20 10.26 -13.59 -5.42
CA GLU A 20 9.42 -14.09 -6.51
C GLU A 20 8.11 -13.28 -6.63
N GLU A 21 7.47 -12.97 -5.49
CA GLU A 21 6.27 -12.10 -5.45
C GLU A 21 6.59 -10.67 -5.89
N ILE A 22 7.75 -10.13 -5.50
CA ILE A 22 8.20 -8.80 -5.98
C ILE A 22 8.46 -8.84 -7.50
N GLN A 23 9.02 -9.94 -8.02
CA GLN A 23 9.28 -10.08 -9.45
C GLN A 23 8.01 -10.13 -10.31
N SER A 24 6.84 -10.50 -9.76
CA SER A 24 5.56 -10.40 -10.48
C SER A 24 4.98 -8.99 -10.51
N CYS A 25 5.63 -8.03 -9.86
CA CYS A 25 5.20 -6.63 -9.79
C CYS A 25 6.05 -5.74 -10.74
N ASP A 26 5.50 -4.61 -11.14
CA ASP A 26 6.21 -3.58 -11.95
C ASP A 26 6.17 -2.17 -11.34
N ALA A 27 5.33 -1.92 -10.33
CA ALA A 27 5.30 -0.68 -9.59
C ALA A 27 4.78 -0.86 -8.16
N LEU A 28 4.96 0.17 -7.35
CA LEU A 28 4.22 0.42 -6.12
C LEU A 28 3.20 1.53 -6.36
N GLU A 29 2.06 1.45 -5.68
CA GLU A 29 1.02 2.48 -5.74
C GLU A 29 0.66 2.99 -4.35
N ILE A 30 0.36 4.28 -4.25
CA ILE A 30 -0.20 4.91 -3.06
C ILE A 30 -1.57 5.47 -3.41
N HIS A 31 -2.57 5.11 -2.61
CA HIS A 31 -3.95 5.59 -2.77
C HIS A 31 -4.50 6.17 -1.45
N PRO A 32 -5.13 7.35 -1.47
CA PRO A 32 -5.99 7.83 -0.39
C PRO A 32 -7.27 7.00 -0.32
N LEU A 33 -7.65 6.57 0.88
CA LEU A 33 -8.79 5.68 1.07
C LEU A 33 -9.78 6.25 2.09
N LEU A 34 -11.06 6.05 1.81
CA LEU A 34 -12.18 6.39 2.68
C LEU A 34 -12.92 5.12 3.10
N ASN A 35 -13.38 5.06 4.34
CA ASN A 35 -14.20 3.96 4.82
C ASN A 35 -15.57 4.01 4.13
N ALA A 36 -15.90 2.96 3.38
CA ALA A 36 -17.14 2.85 2.62
C ALA A 36 -18.10 1.80 3.21
N SER A 37 -17.84 1.37 4.45
CA SER A 37 -18.63 0.35 5.14
C SER A 37 -20.04 0.86 5.44
N GLU A 38 -21.06 0.12 4.98
CA GLU A 38 -22.47 0.44 5.25
C GLU A 38 -22.94 -0.10 6.60
N THR A 39 -22.23 -1.09 7.15
CA THR A 39 -22.54 -1.75 8.42
C THR A 39 -21.27 -1.95 9.25
N ASP A 40 -21.43 -2.19 10.54
CA ASP A 40 -20.31 -2.46 11.46
C ASP A 40 -19.75 -3.90 11.33
N ASP A 41 -20.39 -4.75 10.51
CA ASP A 41 -20.04 -6.17 10.40
C ASP A 41 -18.83 -6.42 9.48
N GLU A 42 -18.58 -5.50 8.54
CA GLU A 42 -17.47 -5.57 7.58
C GLU A 42 -16.83 -4.20 7.45
N THR A 43 -15.50 -4.13 7.52
CA THR A 43 -14.77 -2.88 7.24
C THR A 43 -14.07 -3.00 5.90
N TRP A 44 -14.42 -2.11 4.98
CA TRP A 44 -13.75 -2.01 3.69
C TRP A 44 -13.57 -0.54 3.30
N TYR A 45 -12.54 -0.30 2.51
CA TYR A 45 -12.10 1.02 2.11
C TYR A 45 -12.08 1.13 0.58
N GLU A 46 -12.34 2.34 0.11
CA GLU A 46 -12.47 2.65 -1.31
C GLU A 46 -11.57 3.85 -1.66
N PRO A 47 -10.97 3.90 -2.86
CA PRO A 47 -10.19 5.06 -3.29
C PRO A 47 -11.04 6.34 -3.28
N CYS A 48 -10.45 7.44 -2.81
CA CYS A 48 -11.13 8.73 -2.68
C CYS A 48 -10.24 9.89 -3.16
N ASP A 49 -10.72 11.12 -3.05
CA ASP A 49 -9.86 12.29 -3.24
C ASP A 49 -8.94 12.45 -2.03
N ARG A 50 -7.72 12.96 -2.24
CA ARG A 50 -6.73 13.19 -1.17
C ARG A 50 -7.25 13.90 0.09
N ASP A 51 -8.13 14.88 -0.07
CA ASP A 51 -8.66 15.68 1.04
C ASP A 51 -9.71 14.93 1.88
N ASP A 52 -10.28 13.85 1.35
CA ASP A 52 -11.28 13.00 2.01
C ASP A 52 -10.65 11.73 2.63
N ALA A 53 -9.34 11.56 2.49
CA ALA A 53 -8.63 10.37 2.95
C ALA A 53 -8.71 10.17 4.47
N GLU A 54 -9.21 9.01 4.89
CA GLU A 54 -9.15 8.56 6.29
C GLU A 54 -7.86 7.77 6.57
N ILE A 55 -7.40 6.99 5.59
CA ILE A 55 -6.13 6.26 5.62
C ILE A 55 -5.47 6.31 4.23
N TRP A 56 -4.23 5.81 4.16
CA TRP A 56 -3.44 5.75 2.94
C TRP A 56 -2.93 4.33 2.72
N GLY A 57 -3.34 3.69 1.63
CA GLY A 57 -2.89 2.36 1.26
C GLY A 57 -1.65 2.39 0.39
N VAL A 58 -0.69 1.52 0.68
CA VAL A 58 0.47 1.21 -0.17
C VAL A 58 0.26 -0.17 -0.77
N TYR A 59 0.36 -0.27 -2.09
CA TYR A 59 0.04 -1.47 -2.85
C TYR A 59 1.17 -1.88 -3.78
N LEU A 60 1.26 -3.18 -4.05
CA LEU A 60 2.05 -3.73 -5.16
C LEU A 60 1.17 -3.77 -6.41
N HIS A 61 1.62 -3.17 -7.51
CA HIS A 61 0.96 -3.30 -8.82
C HIS A 61 1.53 -4.51 -9.57
N LEU A 62 0.63 -5.42 -9.95
CA LEU A 62 0.97 -6.68 -10.61
C LEU A 62 1.16 -6.47 -12.12
N LYS A 63 2.17 -7.12 -12.71
CA LYS A 63 2.44 -7.09 -14.17
C LYS A 63 1.27 -7.61 -15.02
N GLU A 64 0.46 -8.50 -14.46
CA GLU A 64 -0.74 -9.03 -15.12
C GLU A 64 -1.97 -8.13 -14.97
N GLY A 65 -1.84 -7.06 -14.19
CA GLY A 65 -2.90 -6.14 -13.82
C GLY A 65 -3.47 -6.44 -12.44
N GLY A 66 -3.93 -5.39 -11.77
CA GLY A 66 -4.44 -5.46 -10.39
C GLY A 66 -3.40 -5.03 -9.36
N ILE A 67 -3.85 -4.96 -8.12
CA ILE A 67 -3.04 -4.51 -6.98
C ILE A 67 -3.21 -5.46 -5.80
N GLU A 68 -2.16 -5.60 -5.01
CA GLU A 68 -2.17 -6.32 -3.74
C GLU A 68 -1.81 -5.38 -2.60
N SER A 69 -2.58 -5.43 -1.50
CA SER A 69 -2.37 -4.52 -0.37
C SER A 69 -1.15 -4.92 0.42
N LEU A 70 -0.21 -3.99 0.56
CA LEU A 70 1.02 -4.20 1.30
C LEU A 70 0.91 -3.63 2.70
N THR A 71 0.48 -2.37 2.82
CA THR A 71 0.25 -1.74 4.11
C THR A 71 -0.71 -0.56 4.08
N ASP A 72 -1.46 -0.41 5.17
CA ASP A 72 -2.28 0.76 5.45
C ASP A 72 -1.58 1.70 6.46
N CYS A 73 -1.56 2.99 6.12
CA CYS A 73 -0.95 4.07 6.88
C CYS A 73 -2.00 5.10 7.33
N GLN A 74 -1.77 5.75 8.47
CA GLN A 74 -2.66 6.80 8.96
C GLN A 74 -2.44 8.15 8.28
N THR A 75 -1.27 8.37 7.69
CA THR A 75 -0.94 9.64 7.03
C THR A 75 -0.28 9.42 5.68
N GLU A 76 -0.48 10.37 4.77
CA GLU A 76 0.20 10.38 3.47
C GLU A 76 1.72 10.38 3.62
N ALA A 77 2.23 11.11 4.62
CA ALA A 77 3.67 11.21 4.86
C ALA A 77 4.28 9.85 5.21
N ASP A 78 3.56 9.03 5.99
CA ASP A 78 4.00 7.68 6.34
C ASP A 78 3.93 6.74 5.12
N ALA A 79 2.84 6.80 4.34
CA ALA A 79 2.70 6.03 3.11
C ALA A 79 3.81 6.37 2.10
N LEU A 80 4.11 7.66 1.91
CA LEU A 80 5.20 8.12 1.06
C LEU A 80 6.57 7.67 1.60
N LEU A 81 6.80 7.72 2.91
CA LEU A 81 8.05 7.28 3.51
C LEU A 81 8.29 5.78 3.24
N ILE A 82 7.26 4.96 3.46
CA ILE A 82 7.31 3.51 3.24
C ILE A 82 7.45 3.20 1.74
N GLY A 83 6.57 3.77 0.91
CA GLY A 83 6.57 3.56 -0.53
C GLY A 83 7.90 3.92 -1.19
N ASN A 84 8.49 5.06 -0.84
CA ASN A 84 9.81 5.45 -1.38
C ASN A 84 10.93 4.52 -0.91
N ALA A 85 10.89 4.08 0.35
CA ALA A 85 11.90 3.16 0.86
C ALA A 85 11.84 1.81 0.11
N LEU A 86 10.64 1.27 -0.06
CA LEU A 86 10.42 0.00 -0.74
C LEU A 86 10.72 0.07 -2.22
N ALA A 87 10.28 1.12 -2.92
CA ALA A 87 10.61 1.38 -4.32
C ALA A 87 12.13 1.35 -4.54
N GLY A 88 12.90 1.97 -3.65
CA GLY A 88 14.36 1.96 -3.71
C GLY A 88 15.02 0.61 -3.38
N ILE A 89 14.40 -0.21 -2.52
CA ILE A 89 14.91 -1.55 -2.18
C ILE A 89 14.63 -2.55 -3.30
N TRP A 90 13.45 -2.47 -3.90
CA TRP A 90 12.95 -3.42 -4.89
C TRP A 90 13.16 -3.00 -6.34
N ASP A 91 13.71 -1.80 -6.56
CA ASP A 91 13.95 -1.23 -7.90
C ASP A 91 12.65 -1.14 -8.72
N LEU A 92 11.59 -0.66 -8.06
CA LEU A 92 10.26 -0.44 -8.65
C LEU A 92 9.95 1.06 -8.73
N ASP A 93 9.13 1.45 -9.70
CA ASP A 93 8.57 2.80 -9.75
C ASP A 93 7.51 2.99 -8.64
N LEU A 94 7.37 4.21 -8.14
CA LEU A 94 6.32 4.59 -7.19
C LEU A 94 5.33 5.54 -7.85
N HIS A 95 4.07 5.14 -7.91
CA HIS A 95 2.97 5.95 -8.42
C HIS A 95 2.07 6.42 -7.28
N CYS A 96 1.72 7.70 -7.28
CA CYS A 96 0.80 8.27 -6.30
C CYS A 96 -0.47 8.71 -7.02
N PHE A 97 -1.61 8.22 -6.55
CA PHE A 97 -2.94 8.56 -7.05
C PHE A 97 -3.61 9.47 -6.02
N TYR A 98 -4.18 10.59 -6.48
CA TYR A 98 -4.75 11.63 -5.63
C TYR A 98 -6.05 12.16 -6.23
#